data_AF-A0A973MRT8-F1
#
_entry.id   AF-A0A973MRT8-F1
#
_cell.length_a   1.000
_cell.length_b   1.000
_cell.length_c   1.000
_cell.angle_alpha   90.00
_cell.angle_beta   90.00
_cell.angle_gamma   90.00
#
_symmetry.space_group_name_H-M   'P 1'
#
loop_
_entity.id
_entity.type
_entity.pdbx_description
1 polymer ?
#
loop_
_entity_poly.entity_id
_entity_poly.type
_entity_poly.pdbx_seq_one_letter_code
_entity_poly.pdbx_strand_id
1 'polypeptide(L)'
;MVGADGAQAAWLLAQHADADLEFQRGCLSLMLDGLEAGTADSAHVAFLSDLILVAEDRPQLYGTQFRVLGGLPVKIEEPDKLDARRAVMGLGSFEDYARGFRPRHGG
;
A
#
# COMPACT_ATOMS: atom_id res chain seq x y z
N MET A 1 3.24 -26.66 0.52
CA MET A 1 2.51 -25.44 0.11
C MET A 1 2.48 -24.51 1.32
N VAL A 2 3.50 -23.66 1.44
CA VAL A 2 3.68 -22.66 2.53
C VAL A 2 3.77 -21.28 1.85
N GLY A 3 2.84 -21.00 0.93
CA GLY A 3 2.90 -19.82 0.06
C GLY A 3 1.93 -18.71 0.48
N ALA A 4 0.69 -19.08 0.77
CA ALA A 4 -0.34 -18.12 1.18
C ALA A 4 -0.20 -17.70 2.65
N ASP A 5 0.13 -18.64 3.54
CA ASP A 5 0.19 -18.38 4.99
C ASP A 5 1.40 -17.52 5.39
N GLY A 6 2.53 -17.68 4.69
CA GLY A 6 3.75 -16.91 4.96
C GLY A 6 3.61 -15.44 4.56
N ALA A 7 3.00 -15.16 3.40
CA ALA A 7 2.75 -13.79 2.94
C ALA A 7 1.74 -13.05 3.82
N GLN A 8 0.69 -13.75 4.29
CA GLN A 8 -0.29 -13.17 5.22
C GLN A 8 0.30 -12.97 6.62
N ALA A 9 1.13 -13.91 7.11
CA ALA A 9 1.84 -13.74 8.39
C ALA A 9 2.85 -12.58 8.34
N ALA A 10 3.59 -12.42 7.23
CA ALA A 10 4.48 -11.29 7.01
C ALA A 10 3.71 -9.96 6.95
N TRP A 11 2.54 -9.93 6.32
CA TRP A 11 1.66 -8.76 6.28
C TRP A 11 1.11 -8.37 7.67
N LEU A 12 0.72 -9.35 8.49
CA LEU A 12 0.25 -9.11 9.85
C LEU A 12 1.40 -8.68 10.78
N LEU A 13 2.61 -9.21 10.57
CA LEU A 13 3.82 -8.78 11.31
C LEU A 13 4.25 -7.37 10.92
N ALA A 14 4.21 -6.99 9.63
CA ALA A 14 4.58 -5.66 9.16
C ALA A 14 3.61 -4.55 9.61
N GLN A 15 2.33 -4.88 9.81
CA GLN A 15 1.33 -3.93 10.35
C GLN A 15 1.48 -3.65 11.85
N HIS A 16 2.17 -4.52 12.60
CA HIS A 16 2.35 -4.42 14.06
C HIS A 16 3.81 -4.25 14.52
N ALA A 17 4.77 -4.26 13.60
CA ALA A 17 6.15 -3.87 13.89
C ALA A 17 6.20 -2.34 13.98
N ASP A 18 6.19 -1.82 15.20
CA ASP A 18 6.39 -0.40 15.49
C ASP A 18 7.61 0.15 14.73
N ALA A 19 7.35 0.90 13.64
CA ALA A 19 8.28 1.80 12.94
C ALA A 19 9.66 1.27 12.50
N ASP A 20 9.88 -0.04 12.36
CA ASP A 20 11.13 -0.57 11.79
C ASP A 20 11.11 -0.50 10.25
N LEU A 21 11.53 0.65 9.72
CA LEU A 21 11.64 0.89 8.29
C LEU A 21 12.65 -0.04 7.60
N GLU A 22 13.69 -0.47 8.30
CA GLU A 22 14.70 -1.37 7.71
C GLU A 22 14.08 -2.76 7.52
N PHE A 23 13.38 -3.26 8.54
CA PHE A 23 12.62 -4.51 8.44
C PHE A 23 11.55 -4.44 7.36
N GLN A 24 10.77 -3.36 7.30
CA GLN A 24 9.74 -3.17 6.25
C GLN A 24 10.33 -3.15 4.84
N ARG A 25 11.49 -2.51 4.62
CA ARG A 25 12.20 -2.56 3.34
C ARG A 25 12.67 -3.97 3.00
N GLY A 26 13.16 -4.73 3.98
CA GLY A 26 13.51 -6.13 3.81
C GLY A 26 12.31 -6.98 3.38
N CYS A 27 11.17 -6.82 4.05
CA CYS A 27 9.91 -7.46 3.66
C CYS A 27 9.47 -7.05 2.24
N LEU A 28 9.54 -5.75 1.91
CA LEU A 28 9.18 -5.28 0.58
C LEU A 28 10.08 -5.91 -0.50
N SER A 29 11.38 -6.03 -0.27
CA SER A 29 12.29 -6.72 -1.19
C SER A 29 11.86 -8.16 -1.44
N LEU A 30 11.56 -8.92 -0.39
CA LEU A 30 11.10 -10.31 -0.51
C LEU A 30 9.75 -10.41 -1.23
N MET A 31 8.86 -9.44 -1.01
CA MET A 31 7.57 -9.40 -1.69
C MET A 31 7.70 -9.04 -3.17
N LEU A 32 8.67 -8.20 -3.55
CA LEU A 32 8.98 -7.92 -4.95
C LEU A 32 9.50 -9.18 -5.65
N ASP A 33 10.42 -9.91 -5.03
CA ASP A 33 10.89 -11.22 -5.55
C ASP A 33 9.71 -12.21 -5.68
N GLY A 34 8.84 -12.24 -4.68
CA GLY A 34 7.63 -13.05 -4.68
C GLY A 34 6.64 -12.65 -5.78
N LEU A 35 6.54 -11.36 -6.09
CA LEU A 35 5.67 -10.83 -7.14
C LEU A 35 6.18 -11.26 -8.52
N GLU A 36 7.49 -11.18 -8.76
CA GLU A 36 8.13 -11.70 -9.99
C GLU A 36 7.92 -13.22 -10.12
N ALA A 37 7.97 -13.95 -9.00
CA ALA A 37 7.72 -15.38 -8.94
C ALA A 37 6.22 -15.77 -8.98
N GLY A 38 5.29 -14.79 -8.97
CA GLY A 38 3.84 -15.04 -8.94
C GLY A 38 3.32 -15.65 -7.63
N THR A 39 4.07 -15.50 -6.54
CA THR A 39 3.76 -16.03 -5.20
C THR A 39 3.38 -14.97 -4.17
N ALA A 40 3.53 -13.68 -4.50
CA ALA A 40 3.09 -12.56 -3.69
C ALA A 40 1.96 -11.76 -4.36
N ASP A 41 1.15 -11.12 -3.55
CA ASP A 41 0.05 -10.27 -3.99
C ASP A 41 0.57 -8.86 -4.32
N SER A 42 0.31 -8.39 -5.55
CA SER A 42 0.69 -7.05 -6.00
C SER A 42 0.06 -5.94 -5.16
N ALA A 43 -1.16 -6.13 -4.66
CA ALA A 43 -1.79 -5.16 -3.79
C ALA A 43 -0.98 -4.97 -2.51
N HIS A 44 -0.56 -6.07 -1.85
CA HIS A 44 0.23 -5.97 -0.63
C HIS A 44 1.57 -5.23 -0.86
N VAL A 45 2.22 -5.45 -2.01
CA VAL A 45 3.43 -4.70 -2.40
C VAL A 45 3.15 -3.21 -2.48
N ALA A 46 2.04 -2.81 -3.12
CA ALA A 46 1.65 -1.41 -3.22
C ALA A 46 1.39 -0.76 -1.85
N PHE A 47 0.66 -1.46 -0.97
CA PHE A 47 0.38 -0.97 0.38
C PHE A 47 1.65 -0.77 1.21
N LEU A 48 2.56 -1.76 1.23
CA LEU A 48 3.80 -1.64 1.99
C LEU A 48 4.72 -0.56 1.42
N SER A 49 4.77 -0.43 0.09
CA SER A 49 5.52 0.65 -0.58
C SER A 49 5.04 2.03 -0.13
N ASP A 50 3.74 2.27 -0.18
CA ASP A 50 3.15 3.55 0.22
C ASP A 50 3.28 3.81 1.72
N LEU A 51 3.19 2.77 2.57
CA LEU A 51 3.45 2.88 4.00
C LEU A 51 4.87 3.39 4.29
N ILE A 52 5.89 2.79 3.66
CA ILE A 52 7.30 3.18 3.81
C ILE A 52 7.52 4.60 3.30
N LEU A 53 7.00 4.93 2.11
CA LEU A 53 7.14 6.27 1.53
C LEU A 53 6.56 7.34 2.44
N VAL A 54 5.35 7.12 2.97
CA VAL A 54 4.70 8.08 3.87
C VAL A 54 5.48 8.22 5.19
N ALA A 55 6.00 7.12 5.74
CA ALA A 55 6.83 7.17 6.94
C ALA A 55 8.17 7.92 6.73
N GLU A 56 8.66 7.95 5.48
CA GLU A 56 9.83 8.74 5.06
C GLU A 56 9.50 10.19 4.64
N ASP A 57 8.26 10.65 4.86
CA ASP A 57 7.74 11.95 4.40
C ASP A 57 7.86 12.15 2.88
N ARG A 58 7.82 11.05 2.12
CA ARG A 58 7.82 11.02 0.67
C ARG A 58 6.40 10.83 0.11
N PRO A 59 6.13 11.37 -1.09
CA PRO A 59 4.85 11.13 -1.75
C PRO A 59 4.69 9.64 -2.07
N GLN A 60 3.49 9.13 -1.84
CA GLN A 60 3.13 7.73 -2.10
C GLN A 60 2.86 7.50 -3.59
N LEU A 61 3.00 6.27 -4.07
CA LEU A 61 2.87 5.92 -5.48
C LEU A 61 1.47 5.43 -5.85
N TYR A 62 0.81 4.71 -4.96
CA TYR A 62 -0.43 3.97 -5.24
C TYR A 62 -1.67 4.54 -4.53
N GLY A 63 -1.49 5.51 -3.64
CA GLY A 63 -2.59 6.20 -2.97
C GLY A 63 -3.29 5.35 -1.91
N THR A 64 -2.57 4.45 -1.22
CA THR A 64 -3.19 3.59 -0.20
C THR A 64 -3.33 4.26 1.18
N GLN A 65 -2.53 5.27 1.47
CA GLN A 65 -2.45 5.91 2.78
C GLN A 65 -3.28 7.19 2.85
N PHE A 66 -4.11 7.28 3.89
CA PHE A 66 -4.98 8.42 4.19
C PHE A 66 -4.65 9.01 5.55
N ARG A 67 -4.80 10.33 5.68
CA ARG A 67 -4.74 11.01 6.97
C ARG A 67 -5.98 10.63 7.78
N VAL A 68 -5.74 10.15 9.00
CA VAL A 68 -6.80 9.79 9.96
C VAL A 68 -7.75 10.96 10.19
N LEU A 69 -7.20 12.18 10.30
CA LEU A 69 -7.98 13.40 10.42
C LEU A 69 -8.37 13.93 9.02
N GLY A 70 -9.67 13.96 8.74
CA GLY A 70 -10.22 14.55 7.52
C GLY A 70 -10.35 13.59 6.32
N GLY A 71 -9.85 12.35 6.41
CA GLY A 71 -10.03 11.34 5.37
C GLY A 71 -9.41 11.72 4.02
N LEU A 72 -8.40 12.59 4.05
CA LEU A 72 -7.69 13.04 2.85
C LEU A 72 -6.51 12.11 2.57
N PRO A 73 -6.23 11.78 1.31
CA PRO A 73 -5.03 11.02 0.97
C PRO A 73 -3.77 11.79 1.38
N VAL A 74 -2.73 11.06 1.79
CA VAL A 74 -1.38 11.62 1.89
C VAL A 74 -0.90 11.98 0.47
N LYS A 75 0.07 12.91 0.35
CA LYS A 75 0.59 13.40 -0.93
C LYS A 75 0.93 12.23 -1.88
N ILE A 76 0.44 12.31 -3.11
CA ILE A 76 0.64 11.28 -4.16
C ILE A 76 1.62 11.82 -5.20
N GLU A 77 2.56 10.99 -5.61
CA GLU A 77 3.51 11.28 -6.68
C GLU A 77 2.77 11.22 -8.02
N GLU A 78 2.94 12.24 -8.87
CA GLU A 78 2.30 12.32 -10.19
C GLU A 78 0.85 11.78 -10.23
N PRO A 79 -0.13 12.49 -9.61
CA PRO A 79 -1.50 11.99 -9.47
C PRO A 79 -2.16 11.60 -10.81
N ASP A 80 -1.80 12.26 -11.91
CA ASP A 80 -2.32 11.96 -13.24
C ASP A 80 -1.90 10.57 -13.76
N LYS A 81 -0.84 9.97 -13.19
CA LYS A 81 -0.36 8.62 -13.51
C LYS A 81 -0.77 7.57 -12.48
N LEU A 82 -1.50 7.97 -11.45
CA LEU A 82 -1.88 7.11 -10.31
C LEU A 82 -2.67 5.88 -10.77
N ASP A 83 -3.74 6.07 -11.52
CA ASP A 83 -4.61 4.96 -11.92
C ASP A 83 -3.90 3.99 -12.86
N ALA A 84 -2.95 4.46 -13.68
CA ALA A 84 -2.11 3.58 -14.49
C ALA A 84 -1.25 2.67 -13.60
N ARG A 85 -0.64 3.20 -12.53
CA ARG A 85 0.11 2.40 -11.56
C ARG A 85 -0.81 1.44 -10.78
N ARG A 86 -1.99 1.90 -10.36
CA ARG A 86 -2.97 1.07 -9.66
C ARG A 86 -3.51 -0.07 -10.51
N ALA A 87 -3.71 0.15 -11.81
CA ALA A 87 -4.15 -0.88 -12.75
C ALA A 87 -3.13 -2.03 -12.87
N VAL A 88 -1.83 -1.71 -12.93
CA VAL A 88 -0.76 -2.72 -12.95
C VAL A 88 -0.78 -3.58 -11.68
N MET A 89 -1.14 -2.98 -10.54
CA MET A 89 -1.18 -3.66 -9.23
C MET A 89 -2.54 -4.30 -8.90
N GLY A 90 -3.54 -4.20 -9.78
CA GLY A 90 -4.87 -4.79 -9.57
C GLY A 90 -5.74 -4.05 -8.54
N LEU A 91 -5.44 -2.78 -8.23
CA LEU A 91 -6.06 -2.02 -7.13
C LEU A 91 -7.37 -1.29 -7.48
N GLY A 92 -7.82 -1.35 -8.73
CA GLY A 92 -8.94 -0.53 -9.23
C GLY A 92 -8.65 0.97 -9.20
N SER A 93 -9.65 1.79 -9.57
CA SER A 93 -9.47 3.25 -9.61
C SER A 93 -9.23 3.85 -8.22
N PHE A 94 -8.43 4.90 -8.16
CA PHE A 94 -8.22 5.63 -6.90
C PHE A 94 -9.50 6.30 -6.41
N GLU A 95 -10.33 6.80 -7.31
CA GLU A 95 -11.61 7.42 -6.93
C GLU A 95 -12.52 6.44 -6.20
N ASP A 96 -12.72 5.23 -6.74
CA ASP A 96 -13.56 4.21 -6.13
C ASP A 96 -13.05 3.83 -4.73
N TYR A 97 -11.73 3.69 -4.61
CA TYR A 97 -11.07 3.41 -3.35
C TYR A 97 -11.23 4.55 -2.32
N ALA A 98 -10.99 5.79 -2.74
CA ALA A 98 -11.06 6.98 -1.90
C ALA A 98 -12.48 7.25 -1.37
N ARG A 99 -13.54 6.80 -2.06
CA ARG A 99 -14.92 6.92 -1.55
C ARG A 99 -15.13 6.24 -0.19
N GLY A 100 -14.37 5.18 0.13
CA GLY A 100 -14.43 4.51 1.43
C GLY A 100 -13.94 5.37 2.60
N PHE A 101 -13.14 6.40 2.31
CA PHE A 101 -12.46 7.23 3.31
C PHE A 101 -13.03 8.65 3.39
N ARG A 102 -13.86 9.05 2.41
CA ARG A 102 -14.53 10.35 2.44
C ARG A 102 -15.50 10.41 3.63
N PRO A 103 -15.48 11.48 4.44
CA PRO A 103 -16.50 11.65 5.46
C PRO A 103 -17.88 11.63 4.81
N ARG A 104 -18.79 10.80 5.34
CA ARG A 104 -20.18 10.83 4.91
C ARG A 104 -20.74 12.20 5.31
N HIS A 105 -20.95 13.07 4.33
CA HIS A 105 -21.77 14.26 4.54
C HIS A 105 -23.22 13.77 4.74
N GLY A 106 -23.60 13.59 6.01
CA GLY A 106 -25.01 13.53 6.40
C GLY A 106 -25.60 14.93 6.25
N GLY A 107 -26.70 15.02 5.52
CA GLY A 107 -27.48 16.25 5.33
C GLY A 107 -28.31 16.63 6.56
#